data_AF-A0A077JDY4-F1
#
_entry.id   AF-A0A077JDY4-F1
#
_cell.length_a   1.000
_cell.length_b   1.000
_cell.length_c   1.000
_cell.angle_alpha   90.00
_cell.angle_beta   90.00
_cell.angle_gamma   90.00
#
_symmetry.space_group_name_H-M   'P 1'
#
loop_
_entity.id
_entity.type
_entity.pdbx_description
1 polymer ?
#
loop_
_entity_poly.entity_id
_entity_poly.type
_entity_poly.pdbx_seq_one_letter_code
_entity_poly.pdbx_strand_id
1 'polypeptide(L)'
;MRASGNFLLFTVFFAISFAIPPVITFNGCYDLVWSADIKYFGENGQNGQSGQAVKNTRNSDDLTLFADGSPLTLDLAGLDGEKGKDGQEGKAANCKSQPVDVSYNLQAPSGGNGGNGGNGGDGGNGGSLNIYTTDITNLKQIYVNAVGGKGGEPGLGGKGGKACQCNNSYWSLETCTGNPDNSNYRCTTREFNCQEGRQGSNGISGLRGRDGILGKLTYINLDKPLEPDEPAATVTMATLKKKGYLLSKNKWETRNGAMALFSPGSIIDDQYLALTERIEKSFLLVWNAPQQFSKFANQKITLGLEKDQKIKVYIPDDLWIEATTQQQNKLTQFIIYNAINAEDTTQLGSAKLSGSKSNLQVTLIDKGQQSDLIATKFKIIYRTTRSDARFRSVSDYITRYEGEIPEELVTLDKNKFTIKIGQLPIKPNDFQLGLGVEIKIFALRSFAGYSAKQVITVKDILRPF
;
A
#
# COMPACT_ATOMS: atom_id res chain seq x y z
N MET A 1 16.98 -2.99 36.09
CA MET A 1 17.23 -2.07 34.96
C MET A 1 15.91 -1.52 34.48
N ARG A 2 15.67 -0.24 34.80
CA ARG A 2 14.56 0.56 34.28
C ARG A 2 14.88 0.89 32.82
N ALA A 3 13.91 0.76 31.93
CA ALA A 3 13.92 1.45 30.65
C ALA A 3 12.54 2.06 30.43
N SER A 4 12.50 3.37 30.60
CA SER A 4 11.36 4.27 30.49
C SER A 4 11.15 4.66 29.02
N GLY A 5 9.96 4.37 28.48
CA GLY A 5 9.46 4.95 27.23
C GLY A 5 8.56 6.14 27.56
N ASN A 6 9.03 7.35 27.23
CA ASN A 6 8.29 8.60 27.39
C ASN A 6 7.25 8.75 26.27
N PHE A 7 5.97 8.84 26.63
CA PHE A 7 4.91 9.35 25.76
C PHE A 7 4.55 10.77 26.20
N LEU A 8 4.86 11.74 25.35
CA LEU A 8 4.53 13.16 25.52
C LEU A 8 3.06 13.38 25.16
N LEU A 9 2.24 13.75 26.15
CA LEU A 9 0.90 14.29 25.94
C LEU A 9 0.97 15.81 26.13
N PHE A 10 0.91 16.56 25.04
CA PHE A 10 0.78 18.02 25.03
C PHE A 10 -0.62 18.40 25.56
N THR A 11 -0.68 18.96 26.77
CA THR A 11 -1.86 19.65 27.30
C THR A 11 -1.68 21.15 27.07
N VAL A 12 -2.50 21.70 26.18
CA VAL A 12 -2.56 23.14 25.90
C VAL A 12 -3.36 23.81 27.02
N PHE A 13 -2.66 24.49 27.92
CA PHE A 13 -3.26 25.41 28.89
C PHE A 13 -3.52 26.75 28.21
N PHE A 14 -4.79 27.04 27.90
CA PHE A 14 -5.23 28.40 27.60
C PHE A 14 -5.39 29.17 28.92
N ALA A 15 -4.36 29.92 29.30
CA ALA A 15 -4.43 30.89 30.38
C ALA A 15 -5.09 32.17 29.86
N ILE A 16 -6.37 32.37 30.18
CA ILE A 16 -7.04 33.66 30.00
C ILE A 16 -7.05 34.35 31.37
N SER A 17 -6.24 35.40 31.46
CA SER A 17 -6.15 36.29 32.60
C SER A 17 -7.46 37.05 32.81
N PHE A 18 -8.21 36.69 33.85
CA PHE A 18 -9.32 37.51 34.32
C PHE A 18 -8.75 38.64 35.18
N ALA A 19 -8.77 39.85 34.61
CA ALA A 19 -8.64 41.09 35.36
C ALA A 19 -9.84 41.22 36.30
N ILE A 20 -9.57 41.36 37.60
CA ILE A 20 -10.56 41.61 38.64
C ILE A 20 -10.82 43.13 38.68
N PRO A 21 -12.01 43.62 38.29
CA PRO A 21 -12.39 45.00 38.59
C PRO A 21 -12.78 45.13 40.07
N PRO A 22 -12.55 46.32 40.67
CA PRO A 22 -12.77 46.56 42.09
C PRO A 22 -14.26 46.54 42.45
N VAL A 23 -14.52 46.03 43.65
CA VAL A 23 -15.83 46.00 44.33
C VAL A 23 -16.30 47.43 44.55
N ILE A 24 -17.34 47.83 43.81
CA ILE A 24 -18.10 49.04 44.09
C ILE A 24 -19.30 48.61 44.93
N THR A 25 -19.30 49.01 46.20
CA THR A 25 -20.45 48.94 47.09
C THR A 25 -21.52 49.91 46.59
N PHE A 26 -22.60 49.38 46.01
CA PHE A 26 -23.84 50.12 45.80
C PHE A 26 -24.92 49.55 46.73
N ASN A 27 -25.41 50.43 47.60
CA ASN A 27 -26.61 50.25 48.40
C ASN A 27 -27.81 49.95 47.49
N GLY A 28 -28.57 48.93 47.88
CA GLY A 28 -30.01 48.77 47.70
C GLY A 28 -30.66 49.26 46.39
N CYS A 29 -30.94 48.31 45.50
CA CYS A 29 -32.25 48.17 44.87
C CYS A 29 -32.50 46.68 44.63
N TYR A 30 -33.41 46.10 45.41
CA TYR A 30 -33.92 44.75 45.23
C TYR A 30 -34.83 44.71 44.01
N ASP A 31 -34.29 44.46 42.82
CA ASP A 31 -35.08 43.97 41.71
C ASP A 31 -34.81 42.47 41.55
N LEU A 32 -35.69 41.70 42.18
CA LEU A 32 -35.80 40.27 41.97
C LEU A 32 -36.14 40.03 40.49
N VAL A 33 -35.21 39.51 39.70
CA VAL A 33 -35.54 38.83 38.45
C VAL A 33 -36.11 37.47 38.85
N TRP A 34 -37.44 37.40 38.99
CA TRP A 34 -38.15 36.13 39.16
C TRP A 34 -38.08 35.41 37.82
N SER A 35 -37.24 34.38 37.72
CA SER A 35 -37.41 33.34 36.70
C SER A 35 -38.82 32.80 36.88
N ALA A 36 -39.74 33.10 35.96
CA ALA A 36 -41.09 32.59 36.01
C ALA A 36 -41.03 31.07 35.81
N ASP A 37 -41.12 30.31 36.91
CA ASP A 37 -41.06 28.85 36.91
C ASP A 37 -42.06 28.30 35.87
N ILE A 38 -41.59 27.43 34.98
CA ILE A 38 -42.44 26.69 34.04
C ILE A 38 -42.72 25.33 34.67
N LYS A 39 -44.00 24.98 34.85
CA LYS A 39 -44.43 23.64 35.29
C LYS A 39 -45.18 22.91 34.19
N TYR A 40 -44.92 21.62 34.09
CA TYR A 40 -45.59 20.74 33.14
C TYR A 40 -46.88 20.22 33.76
N PHE A 41 -47.94 20.13 32.96
CA PHE A 41 -49.14 19.37 33.30
C PHE A 41 -49.26 18.21 32.33
N GLY A 42 -49.78 17.06 32.75
CA GLY A 42 -49.84 15.88 31.87
C GLY A 42 -48.50 15.15 31.68
N GLU A 43 -48.42 14.31 30.65
CA GLU A 43 -47.27 13.47 30.32
C GLU A 43 -47.00 13.48 28.82
N ASN A 44 -45.71 13.59 28.44
CA ASN A 44 -45.31 13.58 27.04
C ASN A 44 -45.60 12.21 26.39
N GLY A 45 -45.87 12.24 25.09
CA GLY A 45 -45.96 11.05 24.28
C GLY A 45 -44.61 10.32 24.21
N GLN A 46 -44.67 9.00 24.09
CA GLN A 46 -43.48 8.15 23.95
C GLN A 46 -43.05 8.07 22.49
N ASN A 47 -41.75 8.20 22.22
CA ASN A 47 -41.22 8.02 20.88
C ASN A 47 -41.37 6.56 20.43
N GLY A 48 -41.72 6.38 19.16
CA GLY A 48 -41.73 5.09 18.49
C GLY A 48 -40.31 4.57 18.30
N GLN A 49 -40.14 3.25 18.41
CA GLN A 49 -38.87 2.60 18.12
C GLN A 49 -38.60 2.60 16.61
N SER A 50 -37.34 2.83 16.23
CA SER A 50 -36.95 2.69 14.83
C SER A 50 -36.96 1.22 14.42
N GLY A 51 -37.40 0.98 13.19
CA GLY A 51 -37.32 -0.30 12.53
C GLY A 51 -35.87 -0.74 12.33
N GLN A 52 -35.65 -2.03 12.46
CA GLN A 52 -34.34 -2.63 12.28
C GLN A 52 -34.01 -2.76 10.79
N ALA A 53 -32.82 -2.29 10.39
CA ALA A 53 -32.24 -2.64 9.10
C ALA A 53 -31.94 -4.13 9.05
N VAL A 54 -32.19 -4.76 7.90
CA VAL A 54 -31.92 -6.19 7.72
C VAL A 54 -30.53 -6.40 7.13
N LYS A 55 -29.97 -7.58 7.37
CA LYS A 55 -28.68 -7.97 6.81
C LYS A 55 -28.81 -8.25 5.31
N ASN A 56 -27.73 -7.98 4.60
CA ASN A 56 -27.60 -8.38 3.21
C ASN A 56 -27.63 -9.91 3.09
N THR A 57 -28.17 -10.41 2.01
CA THR A 57 -28.24 -11.84 1.76
C THR A 57 -26.94 -12.40 1.19
N ARG A 58 -26.85 -13.73 1.17
CA ARG A 58 -25.65 -14.46 0.73
C ARG A 58 -25.63 -14.53 -0.81
N ASN A 59 -24.45 -14.34 -1.38
CA ASN A 59 -24.19 -14.64 -2.79
C ASN A 59 -24.32 -16.14 -3.05
N SER A 60 -24.63 -16.52 -4.29
CA SER A 60 -24.49 -17.92 -4.70
C SER A 60 -23.01 -18.33 -4.75
N ASP A 61 -22.74 -19.62 -4.58
CA ASP A 61 -21.39 -20.15 -4.62
C ASP A 61 -20.93 -20.30 -6.10
N ASP A 62 -19.65 -20.04 -6.35
CA ASP A 62 -19.07 -20.23 -7.68
C ASP A 62 -18.88 -21.73 -7.99
N LEU A 63 -19.07 -22.11 -9.26
CA LEU A 63 -18.95 -23.49 -9.71
C LEU A 63 -17.83 -23.66 -10.73
N THR A 64 -17.09 -24.77 -10.61
CA THR A 64 -16.09 -25.19 -11.60
C THR A 64 -16.40 -26.60 -12.07
N LEU A 65 -16.47 -26.81 -13.38
CA LEU A 65 -16.81 -28.12 -13.95
C LEU A 65 -16.13 -28.39 -15.29
N PHE A 66 -16.12 -29.66 -15.68
CA PHE A 66 -15.72 -30.12 -17.02
C PHE A 66 -16.98 -30.44 -17.82
N ALA A 67 -17.12 -29.84 -19.00
CA ALA A 67 -18.24 -30.10 -19.90
C ALA A 67 -17.83 -31.11 -20.96
N ASP A 68 -18.49 -32.26 -20.97
CA ASP A 68 -18.25 -33.38 -21.88
C ASP A 68 -19.33 -33.54 -22.96
N GLY A 69 -20.31 -32.61 -22.98
CA GLY A 69 -21.47 -32.65 -23.87
C GLY A 69 -22.72 -33.28 -23.23
N SER A 70 -22.65 -33.73 -21.99
CA SER A 70 -23.83 -34.20 -21.25
C SER A 70 -24.75 -33.02 -20.84
N PRO A 71 -26.08 -33.18 -20.93
CA PRO A 71 -27.01 -32.13 -20.48
C PRO A 71 -26.90 -31.85 -18.99
N LEU A 72 -26.92 -30.56 -18.62
CA LEU A 72 -26.81 -30.12 -17.23
C LEU A 72 -27.66 -28.88 -16.97
N THR A 73 -28.25 -28.77 -15.77
CA THR A 73 -28.98 -27.59 -15.32
C THR A 73 -28.32 -27.06 -14.06
N LEU A 74 -27.91 -25.79 -14.10
CA LEU A 74 -27.19 -25.11 -13.02
C LEU A 74 -28.01 -23.95 -12.50
N ASP A 75 -28.37 -23.99 -11.23
CA ASP A 75 -28.98 -22.87 -10.52
C ASP A 75 -27.95 -22.23 -9.60
N LEU A 76 -27.43 -21.09 -10.05
CA LEU A 76 -26.44 -20.26 -9.38
C LEU A 76 -27.07 -18.91 -9.01
N ALA A 77 -28.39 -18.84 -8.82
CA ALA A 77 -29.07 -17.61 -8.49
C ALA A 77 -28.65 -17.07 -7.11
N GLY A 78 -28.52 -15.75 -7.01
CA GLY A 78 -28.38 -15.06 -5.75
C GLY A 78 -29.71 -14.95 -5.00
N LEU A 79 -29.64 -14.85 -3.67
CA LEU A 79 -30.84 -14.77 -2.82
C LEU A 79 -31.42 -13.35 -2.76
N ASP A 80 -32.74 -13.23 -2.80
CA ASP A 80 -33.44 -11.95 -2.64
C ASP A 80 -33.22 -11.33 -1.25
N GLY A 81 -33.03 -10.01 -1.23
CA GLY A 81 -32.90 -9.19 -0.04
C GLY A 81 -34.17 -9.16 0.81
N GLU A 82 -34.01 -9.21 2.13
CA GLU A 82 -35.13 -9.13 3.06
C GLU A 82 -35.66 -7.69 3.21
N LYS A 83 -36.97 -7.55 3.44
CA LYS A 83 -37.61 -6.26 3.68
C LYS A 83 -37.15 -5.65 5.02
N GLY A 84 -36.83 -4.35 5.01
CA GLY A 84 -36.58 -3.54 6.20
C GLY A 84 -37.78 -3.50 7.16
N LYS A 85 -37.54 -3.58 8.47
CA LYS A 85 -38.66 -3.50 9.43
C LYS A 85 -39.19 -2.07 9.51
N ASP A 86 -40.50 -1.93 9.63
CA ASP A 86 -41.14 -0.62 9.77
C ASP A 86 -40.82 0.01 11.14
N GLY A 87 -40.77 1.34 11.18
CA GLY A 87 -40.67 2.10 12.42
C GLY A 87 -42.01 2.16 13.14
N GLN A 88 -41.99 2.12 14.47
CA GLN A 88 -43.20 2.21 15.27
C GLN A 88 -43.71 3.64 15.33
N GLU A 89 -45.02 3.79 15.50
CA GLU A 89 -45.65 5.09 15.71
C GLU A 89 -45.26 5.68 17.08
N GLY A 90 -45.10 7.00 17.11
CA GLY A 90 -44.98 7.76 18.35
C GLY A 90 -46.35 7.88 19.02
N LYS A 91 -46.38 7.69 20.35
CA LYS A 91 -47.62 7.82 21.11
C LYS A 91 -48.01 9.28 21.29
N ALA A 92 -49.31 9.54 21.32
CA ALA A 92 -49.82 10.86 21.67
C ALA A 92 -49.47 11.21 23.12
N ALA A 93 -49.37 12.51 23.38
CA ALA A 93 -49.29 13.08 24.71
C ALA A 93 -50.57 12.80 25.52
N ASN A 94 -50.41 12.66 26.84
CA ASN A 94 -51.53 12.61 27.78
C ASN A 94 -51.70 13.99 28.42
N CYS A 95 -52.73 14.73 27.99
CA CYS A 95 -52.86 16.13 28.32
C CYS A 95 -53.20 16.41 29.78
N LYS A 96 -53.91 15.50 30.47
CA LYS A 96 -54.56 15.79 31.75
C LYS A 96 -55.31 17.15 31.73
N SER A 97 -55.89 17.56 32.86
CA SER A 97 -56.53 18.87 32.95
C SER A 97 -55.47 19.95 33.20
N GLN A 98 -55.51 21.04 32.43
CA GLN A 98 -54.68 22.21 32.68
C GLN A 98 -55.06 22.85 34.03
N PRO A 99 -54.10 23.10 34.95
CA PRO A 99 -54.34 23.89 36.15
C PRO A 99 -54.73 25.33 35.80
N VAL A 100 -55.68 25.90 36.54
CA VAL A 100 -56.17 27.28 36.36
C VAL A 100 -55.66 28.18 37.49
N ASP A 101 -55.48 29.47 37.19
CA ASP A 101 -55.15 30.52 38.16
C ASP A 101 -53.91 30.24 39.03
N VAL A 102 -52.89 29.64 38.42
CA VAL A 102 -51.63 29.29 39.12
C VAL A 102 -50.56 30.35 38.94
N SER A 103 -49.68 30.53 39.94
CA SER A 103 -48.67 31.59 39.96
C SER A 103 -47.35 31.21 39.25
N TYR A 104 -47.44 30.47 38.15
CA TYR A 104 -46.30 29.96 37.37
C TYR A 104 -46.70 29.66 35.92
N ASN A 105 -45.75 29.72 34.99
CA ASN A 105 -46.02 29.39 33.59
C ASN A 105 -46.26 27.89 33.41
N LEU A 106 -47.00 27.51 32.38
CA LEU A 106 -47.32 26.13 32.07
C LEU A 106 -46.71 25.69 30.73
N GLN A 107 -46.36 24.41 30.64
CA GLN A 107 -45.98 23.76 29.38
C GLN A 107 -46.84 22.52 29.17
N ALA A 108 -47.58 22.50 28.06
CA ALA A 108 -48.39 21.36 27.66
C ALA A 108 -47.51 20.23 27.10
N PRO A 109 -47.91 18.96 27.25
CA PRO A 109 -47.07 17.85 26.80
C PRO A 109 -47.01 17.70 25.28
N SER A 110 -45.83 17.34 24.79
CA SER A 110 -45.54 17.10 23.38
C SER A 110 -45.83 15.66 22.98
N GLY A 111 -46.26 15.44 21.74
CA GLY A 111 -46.42 14.11 21.19
C GLY A 111 -45.07 13.43 20.94
N GLY A 112 -45.02 12.10 21.01
CA GLY A 112 -43.79 11.35 20.74
C GLY A 112 -43.49 11.28 19.24
N ASN A 113 -42.22 11.30 18.86
CA ASN A 113 -41.82 11.14 17.46
C ASN A 113 -42.01 9.70 16.98
N GLY A 114 -42.37 9.52 15.72
CA GLY A 114 -42.37 8.19 15.08
C GLY A 114 -40.94 7.68 14.84
N GLY A 115 -40.76 6.37 14.92
CA GLY A 115 -39.49 5.72 14.62
C GLY A 115 -39.20 5.68 13.12
N ASN A 116 -37.93 5.71 12.72
CA ASN A 116 -37.55 5.56 11.31
C ASN A 116 -37.74 4.12 10.84
N GLY A 117 -38.01 3.91 9.56
CA GLY A 117 -38.01 2.58 8.94
C GLY A 117 -36.59 2.05 8.74
N GLY A 118 -36.42 0.74 8.87
CA GLY A 118 -35.15 0.06 8.58
C GLY A 118 -34.90 -0.06 7.08
N ASN A 119 -33.63 -0.10 6.67
CA ASN A 119 -33.27 -0.37 5.28
C ASN A 119 -33.57 -1.82 4.88
N GLY A 120 -33.96 -2.02 3.62
CA GLY A 120 -34.02 -3.34 3.01
C GLY A 120 -32.61 -3.90 2.77
N GLY A 121 -32.47 -5.22 2.84
CA GLY A 121 -31.20 -5.90 2.57
C GLY A 121 -30.88 -5.89 1.08
N ASP A 122 -29.60 -5.79 0.73
CA ASP A 122 -29.15 -6.01 -0.65
C ASP A 122 -29.41 -7.48 -1.07
N GLY A 123 -29.75 -7.67 -2.34
CA GLY A 123 -29.84 -9.00 -2.96
C GLY A 123 -28.45 -9.58 -3.24
N GLY A 124 -28.33 -10.90 -3.13
CA GLY A 124 -27.09 -11.64 -3.35
C GLY A 124 -26.72 -11.71 -4.83
N ASN A 125 -25.44 -11.78 -5.14
CA ASN A 125 -24.98 -11.95 -6.51
C ASN A 125 -25.19 -13.40 -7.00
N GLY A 126 -25.40 -13.55 -8.31
CA GLY A 126 -25.34 -14.85 -8.97
C GLY A 126 -23.92 -15.42 -8.96
N GLY A 127 -23.81 -16.74 -8.88
CA GLY A 127 -22.55 -17.47 -8.83
C GLY A 127 -21.85 -17.51 -10.19
N SER A 128 -20.54 -17.35 -10.19
CA SER A 128 -19.72 -17.43 -11.40
C SER A 128 -19.43 -18.88 -11.77
N LEU A 129 -19.20 -19.12 -13.07
CA LEU A 129 -19.07 -20.44 -13.65
C LEU A 129 -17.74 -20.54 -14.41
N ASN A 130 -16.87 -21.45 -13.95
CA ASN A 130 -15.64 -21.80 -14.66
C ASN A 130 -15.85 -23.14 -15.38
N ILE A 131 -15.83 -23.14 -16.71
CA ILE A 131 -16.03 -24.36 -17.51
C ILE A 131 -14.76 -24.73 -18.26
N TYR A 132 -14.38 -25.99 -18.11
CA TYR A 132 -13.34 -26.66 -18.88
C TYR A 132 -13.98 -27.50 -19.99
N THR A 133 -13.66 -27.23 -21.25
CA THR A 133 -14.03 -28.12 -22.37
C THR A 133 -13.21 -27.83 -23.62
N THR A 134 -12.87 -28.88 -24.38
CA THR A 134 -12.15 -28.76 -25.66
C THR A 134 -13.06 -28.41 -26.84
N ASP A 135 -14.38 -28.58 -26.68
CA ASP A 135 -15.39 -28.24 -27.68
C ASP A 135 -16.42 -27.29 -27.05
N ILE A 136 -16.39 -26.03 -27.48
CA ILE A 136 -17.29 -25.00 -26.98
C ILE A 136 -18.77 -25.30 -27.27
N THR A 137 -19.07 -26.15 -28.25
CA THR A 137 -20.46 -26.54 -28.57
C THR A 137 -21.09 -27.37 -27.46
N ASN A 138 -20.30 -28.01 -26.59
CA ASN A 138 -20.79 -28.73 -25.41
C ASN A 138 -21.58 -27.83 -24.45
N LEU A 139 -21.28 -26.52 -24.42
CA LEU A 139 -22.00 -25.56 -23.58
C LEU A 139 -23.48 -25.47 -23.96
N LYS A 140 -23.85 -25.79 -25.21
CA LYS A 140 -25.25 -25.79 -25.68
C LYS A 140 -26.15 -26.76 -24.93
N GLN A 141 -25.58 -27.77 -24.27
CA GLN A 141 -26.29 -28.76 -23.48
C GLN A 141 -26.47 -28.32 -22.02
N ILE A 142 -25.87 -27.20 -21.62
CA ILE A 142 -25.90 -26.69 -20.26
C ILE A 142 -26.86 -25.51 -20.18
N TYR A 143 -27.86 -25.61 -19.31
CA TYR A 143 -28.70 -24.50 -18.88
C TYR A 143 -28.12 -23.86 -17.62
N VAL A 144 -28.00 -22.53 -17.60
CA VAL A 144 -27.45 -21.79 -16.46
C VAL A 144 -28.42 -20.70 -16.02
N ASN A 145 -28.72 -20.64 -14.73
CA ASN A 145 -29.42 -19.53 -14.09
C ASN A 145 -28.50 -18.89 -13.05
N ALA A 146 -27.77 -17.85 -13.43
CA ALA A 146 -26.87 -17.09 -12.56
C ALA A 146 -27.39 -15.66 -12.33
N VAL A 147 -28.71 -15.53 -12.15
CA VAL A 147 -29.36 -14.25 -11.87
C VAL A 147 -28.96 -13.71 -10.50
N GLY A 148 -28.82 -12.40 -10.36
CA GLY A 148 -28.71 -11.75 -9.06
C GLY A 148 -30.06 -11.71 -8.34
N GLY A 149 -30.05 -11.81 -7.01
CA GLY A 149 -31.25 -11.64 -6.18
C GLY A 149 -31.72 -10.20 -6.18
N LYS A 150 -33.02 -9.98 -6.00
CA LYS A 150 -33.61 -8.63 -5.93
C LYS A 150 -33.27 -7.96 -4.60
N GLY A 151 -33.10 -6.64 -4.61
CA GLY A 151 -32.97 -5.84 -3.39
C GLY A 151 -34.27 -5.79 -2.60
N GLY A 152 -34.15 -5.90 -1.27
CA GLY A 152 -35.27 -5.88 -0.35
C GLY A 152 -35.95 -4.51 -0.28
N GLU A 153 -37.27 -4.51 -0.05
CA GLU A 153 -38.02 -3.28 0.14
C GLU A 153 -37.62 -2.55 1.44
N PRO A 154 -37.70 -1.21 1.50
CA PRO A 154 -37.48 -0.48 2.73
C PRO A 154 -38.61 -0.68 3.75
N GLY A 155 -38.29 -0.52 5.02
CA GLY A 155 -39.27 -0.31 6.07
C GLY A 155 -39.82 1.11 6.03
N LEU A 156 -41.10 1.27 6.38
CA LEU A 156 -41.77 2.56 6.43
C LEU A 156 -41.47 3.29 7.74
N GLY A 157 -41.41 4.62 7.71
CA GLY A 157 -41.34 5.44 8.92
C GLY A 157 -42.66 5.45 9.69
N GLY A 158 -42.59 5.40 11.02
CA GLY A 158 -43.76 5.51 11.91
C GLY A 158 -44.28 6.93 12.00
N LYS A 159 -45.58 7.10 12.27
CA LYS A 159 -46.19 8.43 12.41
C LYS A 159 -45.86 9.06 13.76
N GLY A 160 -45.77 10.38 13.81
CA GLY A 160 -45.64 11.14 15.05
C GLY A 160 -46.96 11.21 15.84
N GLY A 161 -46.84 11.19 17.16
CA GLY A 161 -47.94 11.29 18.10
C GLY A 161 -48.46 12.72 18.23
N LYS A 162 -49.74 12.85 18.58
CA LYS A 162 -50.37 14.16 18.78
C LYS A 162 -49.93 14.82 20.07
N ALA A 163 -49.79 16.15 20.05
CA ALA A 163 -49.50 16.97 21.21
C ALA A 163 -50.76 17.55 21.87
N CYS A 164 -50.58 18.10 23.06
CA CYS A 164 -51.61 18.77 23.83
C CYS A 164 -51.62 20.28 23.60
N GLN A 165 -52.82 20.84 23.56
CA GLN A 165 -53.05 22.28 23.44
C GLN A 165 -53.34 22.90 24.81
N CYS A 166 -53.04 24.18 24.97
CA CYS A 166 -53.40 24.93 26.16
C CYS A 166 -54.84 25.42 26.02
N ASN A 167 -55.69 25.10 26.99
CA ASN A 167 -57.06 25.61 27.03
C ASN A 167 -57.05 27.12 27.32
N ASN A 168 -56.20 27.57 28.25
CA ASN A 168 -55.98 28.98 28.55
C ASN A 168 -54.51 29.33 28.29
N SER A 169 -54.25 30.18 27.29
CA SER A 169 -52.88 30.49 26.85
C SER A 169 -52.19 31.55 27.71
N TYR A 170 -52.95 32.44 28.36
CA TYR A 170 -52.44 33.53 29.19
C TYR A 170 -53.39 33.83 30.34
N TRP A 171 -52.87 34.22 31.49
CA TRP A 171 -53.66 34.75 32.62
C TRP A 171 -52.81 35.66 33.50
N SER A 172 -53.47 36.45 34.34
CA SER A 172 -52.81 37.39 35.25
C SER A 172 -53.31 37.21 36.67
N LEU A 173 -52.39 37.15 37.64
CA LEU A 173 -52.72 37.12 39.06
C LEU A 173 -52.29 38.42 39.74
N GLU A 174 -53.23 39.05 40.42
CA GLU A 174 -52.98 40.21 41.27
C GLU A 174 -52.62 39.74 42.68
N THR A 175 -51.45 40.13 43.18
CA THR A 175 -51.04 39.87 44.56
C THR A 175 -50.87 41.20 45.27
N CYS A 176 -51.64 41.39 46.35
CA CYS A 176 -51.61 42.59 47.15
C CYS A 176 -50.88 42.34 48.47
N THR A 177 -50.02 43.29 48.84
CA THR A 177 -49.29 43.30 50.12
C THR A 177 -49.79 44.45 50.97
N GLY A 178 -49.99 44.23 52.28
CA GLY A 178 -50.60 45.20 53.21
C GLY A 178 -52.12 45.02 53.35
N ASN A 179 -52.72 45.74 54.31
CA ASN A 179 -54.18 45.81 54.45
C ASN A 179 -54.73 46.94 53.58
N PRO A 180 -55.90 46.78 52.94
CA PRO A 180 -56.50 47.80 52.06
C PRO A 180 -56.63 49.19 52.71
N ASP A 181 -56.77 49.23 54.04
CA ASP A 181 -56.95 50.46 54.82
C ASP A 181 -55.63 51.16 55.22
N ASN A 182 -54.47 50.67 54.75
CA ASN A 182 -53.16 51.17 55.16
C ASN A 182 -52.33 51.67 53.97
N SER A 183 -51.52 52.72 54.18
CA SER A 183 -50.73 53.40 53.13
C SER A 183 -49.66 52.53 52.46
N ASN A 184 -49.41 51.34 52.99
CA ASN A 184 -48.50 50.34 52.43
C ASN A 184 -49.21 49.29 51.56
N TYR A 185 -50.52 49.42 51.30
CA TYR A 185 -51.24 48.54 50.38
C TYR A 185 -50.73 48.69 48.95
N ARG A 186 -50.14 47.63 48.40
CA ARG A 186 -49.66 47.60 47.02
C ARG A 186 -50.04 46.30 46.36
N CYS A 187 -50.82 46.40 45.29
CA CYS A 187 -51.10 45.29 44.38
C CYS A 187 -50.12 45.29 43.23
N THR A 188 -49.65 44.09 42.88
CA THR A 188 -48.85 43.88 41.67
C THR A 188 -49.50 42.76 40.87
N THR A 189 -49.71 43.01 39.58
CA THR A 189 -50.23 42.02 38.65
C THR A 189 -49.05 41.32 37.99
N ARG A 190 -49.07 39.98 38.02
CA ARG A 190 -48.09 39.15 37.31
C ARG A 190 -48.80 38.36 36.22
N GLU A 191 -48.23 38.38 35.03
CA GLU A 191 -48.73 37.63 33.87
C GLU A 191 -48.01 36.29 33.75
N PHE A 192 -48.78 35.27 33.39
CA PHE A 192 -48.31 33.91 33.16
C PHE A 192 -48.89 33.39 31.84
N ASN A 193 -48.19 32.44 31.23
CA ASN A 193 -48.61 31.83 29.96
C ASN A 193 -48.54 30.31 29.99
N CYS A 194 -49.21 29.70 29.01
CA CYS A 194 -49.13 28.29 28.72
C CYS A 194 -48.59 28.09 27.30
N GLN A 195 -47.50 27.34 27.16
CA GLN A 195 -46.94 26.95 25.88
C GLN A 195 -47.51 25.61 25.43
N GLU A 196 -48.01 25.53 24.19
CA GLU A 196 -48.52 24.28 23.62
C GLU A 196 -47.42 23.21 23.49
N GLY A 197 -47.84 21.94 23.48
CA GLY A 197 -46.97 20.83 23.17
C GLY A 197 -46.64 20.76 21.69
N ARG A 198 -45.45 20.28 21.34
CA ARG A 198 -45.05 20.09 19.95
C ARG A 198 -45.57 18.75 19.43
N GLN A 199 -46.12 18.77 18.21
CA GLN A 199 -46.51 17.55 17.50
C GLN A 199 -45.28 16.66 17.29
N GLY A 200 -45.43 15.35 17.43
CA GLY A 200 -44.38 14.41 17.11
C GLY A 200 -44.05 14.45 15.62
N SER A 201 -42.78 14.36 15.26
CA SER A 201 -42.36 14.22 13.87
C SER A 201 -42.61 12.80 13.35
N ASN A 202 -42.97 12.65 12.09
CA ASN A 202 -42.97 11.34 11.43
C ASN A 202 -41.53 10.84 11.26
N GLY A 203 -41.34 9.53 11.38
CA GLY A 203 -40.11 8.86 11.02
C GLY A 203 -39.92 8.82 9.50
N ILE A 204 -38.67 8.64 9.07
CA ILE A 204 -38.28 8.55 7.67
C ILE A 204 -38.27 7.08 7.26
N SER A 205 -38.77 6.75 6.06
CA SER A 205 -38.66 5.40 5.50
C SER A 205 -37.20 5.03 5.21
N GLY A 206 -36.88 3.75 5.31
CA GLY A 206 -35.55 3.24 4.97
C GLY A 206 -35.25 3.30 3.46
N LEU A 207 -34.04 2.89 3.10
CA LEU A 207 -33.61 2.73 1.72
C LEU A 207 -33.91 1.32 1.21
N ARG A 208 -34.26 1.22 -0.08
CA ARG A 208 -34.36 -0.05 -0.79
C ARG A 208 -32.96 -0.69 -0.91
N GLY A 209 -32.88 -2.00 -0.76
CA GLY A 209 -31.68 -2.76 -1.08
C GLY A 209 -31.37 -2.71 -2.58
N ARG A 210 -30.11 -2.94 -2.92
CA ARG A 210 -29.66 -3.06 -4.32
C ARG A 210 -29.90 -4.47 -4.83
N ASP A 211 -30.18 -4.58 -6.12
CA ASP A 211 -30.22 -5.88 -6.81
C ASP A 211 -28.79 -6.43 -6.94
N GLY A 212 -28.68 -7.76 -6.86
CA GLY A 212 -27.44 -8.49 -7.09
C GLY A 212 -27.06 -8.48 -8.57
N ILE A 213 -25.78 -8.70 -8.84
CA ILE A 213 -25.27 -8.79 -10.21
C ILE A 213 -25.34 -10.23 -10.74
N LEU A 214 -25.32 -10.35 -12.06
CA LEU A 214 -25.21 -11.63 -12.77
C LEU A 214 -23.87 -12.32 -12.48
N GLY A 215 -23.89 -13.64 -12.43
CA GLY A 215 -22.67 -14.46 -12.43
C GLY A 215 -21.93 -14.38 -13.77
N LYS A 216 -20.62 -14.65 -13.76
CA LYS A 216 -19.77 -14.54 -14.96
C LYS A 216 -19.24 -15.89 -15.42
N LEU A 217 -19.05 -16.03 -16.73
CA LEU A 217 -18.41 -17.21 -17.32
C LEU A 217 -16.89 -17.00 -17.44
N THR A 218 -16.13 -18.00 -16.99
CA THR A 218 -14.75 -18.23 -17.41
C THR A 218 -14.70 -19.50 -18.25
N TYR A 219 -14.42 -19.36 -19.54
CA TYR A 219 -14.27 -20.46 -20.47
C TYR A 219 -12.80 -20.85 -20.61
N ILE A 220 -12.51 -22.14 -20.40
CA ILE A 220 -11.16 -22.70 -20.43
C ILE A 220 -11.14 -23.83 -21.45
N ASN A 221 -10.46 -23.61 -22.57
CA ASN A 221 -10.37 -24.57 -23.68
C ASN A 221 -9.36 -25.70 -23.40
N LEU A 222 -9.58 -26.47 -22.33
CA LEU A 222 -8.75 -27.59 -21.89
C LEU A 222 -9.63 -28.70 -21.30
N ASP A 223 -9.16 -29.94 -21.39
CA ASP A 223 -9.75 -31.14 -20.79
C ASP A 223 -9.12 -31.50 -19.42
N LYS A 224 -8.23 -30.66 -18.93
CA LYS A 224 -7.52 -30.82 -17.65
C LYS A 224 -7.51 -29.51 -16.85
N PRO A 225 -7.31 -29.58 -15.52
CA PRO A 225 -7.18 -28.38 -14.69
C PRO A 225 -6.11 -27.43 -15.21
N LEU A 226 -6.41 -26.13 -15.17
CA LEU A 226 -5.48 -25.11 -15.62
C LEU A 226 -4.36 -24.97 -14.61
N GLU A 227 -3.12 -25.19 -15.05
CA GLU A 227 -1.96 -24.94 -14.23
C GLU A 227 -1.78 -23.43 -13.98
N PRO A 228 -1.27 -23.05 -12.79
CA PRO A 228 -1.06 -21.65 -12.46
C PRO A 228 -0.05 -20.97 -13.39
N ASP A 229 -0.09 -19.64 -13.38
CA ASP A 229 0.90 -18.82 -14.05
C ASP A 229 2.22 -18.84 -13.29
N GLU A 230 3.32 -19.06 -14.02
CA GLU A 230 4.68 -18.89 -13.51
C GLU A 230 5.51 -18.06 -14.51
N PRO A 231 5.23 -16.75 -14.61
CA PRO A 231 5.82 -15.89 -15.63
C PRO A 231 7.23 -15.44 -15.26
N ALA A 232 7.66 -15.61 -14.00
CA ALA A 232 8.98 -15.24 -13.55
C ALA A 232 9.45 -16.17 -12.43
N ALA A 233 10.76 -16.41 -12.36
CA ALA A 233 11.36 -17.25 -11.34
C ALA A 233 12.79 -16.84 -11.05
N THR A 234 13.24 -17.02 -9.80
CA THR A 234 14.64 -16.84 -9.40
C THR A 234 15.24 -18.20 -9.06
N VAL A 235 16.23 -18.63 -9.84
CA VAL A 235 16.67 -20.03 -9.89
C VAL A 235 18.19 -20.09 -9.88
N THR A 236 18.76 -21.12 -9.24
CA THR A 236 20.21 -21.32 -9.22
C THR A 236 20.73 -21.76 -10.59
N MET A 237 21.91 -21.30 -10.97
CA MET A 237 22.58 -21.71 -12.22
C MET A 237 22.76 -23.23 -12.31
N ALA A 238 23.01 -23.91 -11.18
CA ALA A 238 23.06 -25.38 -11.09
C ALA A 238 21.77 -26.03 -11.59
N THR A 239 20.63 -25.51 -11.15
CA THR A 239 19.32 -26.02 -11.53
C THR A 239 19.07 -25.78 -13.02
N LEU A 240 19.37 -24.58 -13.50
CA LEU A 240 19.17 -24.20 -14.90
C LEU A 240 20.07 -24.97 -15.86
N LYS A 241 21.28 -25.34 -15.44
CA LYS A 241 22.18 -26.19 -16.23
C LYS A 241 21.73 -27.65 -16.24
N LYS A 242 21.26 -28.16 -15.10
CA LYS A 242 20.93 -29.60 -14.94
C LYS A 242 19.60 -29.98 -15.58
N LYS A 243 18.54 -29.20 -15.31
CA LYS A 243 17.16 -29.52 -15.73
C LYS A 243 16.46 -28.40 -16.48
N GLY A 244 17.05 -27.20 -16.53
CA GLY A 244 16.39 -26.02 -17.07
C GLY A 244 15.26 -25.49 -16.19
N TYR A 245 14.40 -24.67 -16.76
CA TYR A 245 13.20 -24.12 -16.12
C TYR A 245 12.07 -23.97 -17.13
N LEU A 246 10.82 -24.09 -16.69
CA LEU A 246 9.64 -23.82 -17.51
C LEU A 246 8.96 -22.56 -16.97
N LEU A 247 8.83 -21.53 -17.80
CA LEU A 247 7.98 -20.38 -17.51
C LEU A 247 6.65 -20.56 -18.23
N SER A 248 5.57 -20.19 -17.56
CA SER A 248 4.22 -20.34 -18.07
C SER A 248 3.37 -19.09 -17.86
N LYS A 249 2.47 -18.81 -18.81
CA LYS A 249 1.51 -17.72 -18.70
C LYS A 249 0.24 -18.02 -19.49
N ASN A 250 -0.90 -17.92 -18.81
CA ASN A 250 -2.22 -18.07 -19.36
C ASN A 250 -2.66 -16.73 -19.97
N LYS A 251 -3.00 -16.74 -21.25
CA LYS A 251 -3.44 -15.57 -22.01
C LYS A 251 -4.97 -15.55 -22.10
N TRP A 252 -5.56 -14.55 -21.48
CA TRP A 252 -6.99 -14.37 -21.39
C TRP A 252 -7.49 -13.27 -22.31
N GLU A 253 -8.70 -13.42 -22.82
CA GLU A 253 -9.42 -12.43 -23.60
C GLU A 253 -10.84 -12.28 -23.08
N THR A 254 -11.34 -11.05 -23.02
CA THR A 254 -12.74 -10.79 -22.70
C THR A 254 -13.57 -10.78 -23.98
N ARG A 255 -14.64 -11.57 -24.00
CA ARG A 255 -15.55 -11.75 -25.13
C ARG A 255 -16.99 -11.50 -24.70
N ASN A 256 -17.90 -11.32 -25.65
CA ASN A 256 -19.34 -11.17 -25.42
C ASN A 256 -20.10 -12.32 -26.08
N GLY A 257 -21.39 -12.48 -25.77
CA GLY A 257 -22.24 -13.54 -26.29
C GLY A 257 -22.27 -14.81 -25.42
N ALA A 258 -21.93 -14.72 -24.13
CA ALA A 258 -21.90 -15.88 -23.23
C ALA A 258 -23.25 -16.60 -23.17
N MET A 259 -24.37 -15.86 -23.12
CA MET A 259 -25.72 -16.45 -23.08
C MET A 259 -26.00 -17.30 -24.31
N ALA A 260 -25.47 -16.88 -25.47
CA ALA A 260 -25.62 -17.61 -26.72
C ALA A 260 -24.78 -18.89 -26.78
N LEU A 261 -23.82 -19.10 -25.87
CA LEU A 261 -23.06 -20.36 -25.80
C LEU A 261 -23.86 -21.48 -25.13
N PHE A 262 -24.80 -21.13 -24.26
CA PHE A 262 -25.56 -22.07 -23.44
C PHE A 262 -26.89 -22.51 -24.08
N SER A 263 -27.61 -23.41 -23.38
CA SER A 263 -28.98 -23.78 -23.74
C SER A 263 -29.91 -22.56 -23.73
N PRO A 264 -30.93 -22.50 -24.62
CA PRO A 264 -31.89 -21.40 -24.66
C PRO A 264 -32.52 -21.11 -23.29
N GLY A 265 -32.67 -19.83 -22.96
CA GLY A 265 -33.23 -19.37 -21.68
C GLY A 265 -32.21 -19.23 -20.55
N SER A 266 -30.94 -19.59 -20.77
CA SER A 266 -29.88 -19.37 -19.77
C SER A 266 -29.69 -17.88 -19.48
N ILE A 267 -29.45 -17.57 -18.21
CA ILE A 267 -29.20 -16.23 -17.69
C ILE A 267 -27.81 -16.22 -17.04
N ILE A 268 -26.90 -15.45 -17.62
CA ILE A 268 -25.54 -15.23 -17.14
C ILE A 268 -25.06 -13.89 -17.73
N ASP A 269 -24.04 -13.27 -17.15
CA ASP A 269 -23.42 -12.08 -17.74
C ASP A 269 -22.96 -12.40 -19.17
N ASP A 270 -23.35 -11.58 -20.14
CA ASP A 270 -23.04 -11.81 -21.54
C ASP A 270 -21.54 -11.65 -21.84
N GLN A 271 -20.84 -10.88 -21.01
CA GLN A 271 -19.40 -10.72 -21.06
C GLN A 271 -18.71 -11.85 -20.29
N TYR A 272 -17.79 -12.55 -20.95
CA TYR A 272 -17.08 -13.69 -20.38
C TYR A 272 -15.57 -13.63 -20.65
N LEU A 273 -14.82 -14.32 -19.79
CA LEU A 273 -13.37 -14.46 -19.94
C LEU A 273 -13.06 -15.79 -20.64
N ALA A 274 -12.28 -15.76 -21.71
CA ALA A 274 -11.87 -16.95 -22.45
C ALA A 274 -10.36 -17.14 -22.37
N LEU A 275 -9.90 -18.36 -22.04
CA LEU A 275 -8.51 -18.74 -22.21
C LEU A 275 -8.22 -18.91 -23.70
N THR A 276 -7.37 -18.04 -24.24
CA THR A 276 -6.98 -18.08 -25.66
C THR A 276 -5.80 -18.99 -25.90
N GLU A 277 -4.82 -18.98 -25.01
CA GLU A 277 -3.56 -19.70 -25.16
C GLU A 277 -2.89 -19.84 -23.79
N ARG A 278 -2.23 -20.97 -23.53
CA ARG A 278 -1.24 -21.09 -22.47
C ARG A 278 0.16 -21.05 -23.10
N ILE A 279 0.90 -19.99 -22.81
CA ILE A 279 2.26 -19.79 -23.31
C ILE A 279 3.21 -20.54 -22.38
N GLU A 280 4.01 -21.43 -22.95
CA GLU A 280 5.01 -22.23 -22.23
C GLU A 280 6.36 -22.10 -22.91
N LYS A 281 7.36 -21.60 -22.17
CA LYS A 281 8.72 -21.39 -22.66
C LYS A 281 9.71 -22.04 -21.70
N SER A 282 10.49 -22.97 -22.23
CA SER A 282 11.58 -23.61 -21.53
C SER A 282 12.85 -22.76 -21.61
N PHE A 283 13.63 -22.76 -20.54
CA PHE A 283 14.91 -22.08 -20.44
C PHE A 283 15.99 -23.09 -20.05
N LEU A 284 17.14 -23.01 -20.71
CA LEU A 284 18.30 -23.84 -20.41
C LEU A 284 19.56 -22.98 -20.32
N LEU A 285 20.36 -23.21 -19.29
CA LEU A 285 21.68 -22.60 -19.18
C LEU A 285 22.73 -23.52 -19.82
N VAL A 286 23.49 -22.97 -20.76
CA VAL A 286 24.62 -23.64 -21.41
C VAL A 286 25.91 -22.99 -20.92
N TRP A 287 26.75 -23.78 -20.26
CA TRP A 287 28.05 -23.31 -19.76
C TRP A 287 29.15 -23.60 -20.78
N ASN A 288 29.60 -22.56 -21.48
CA ASN A 288 30.68 -22.63 -22.46
C ASN A 288 31.92 -21.83 -21.99
N ALA A 289 32.01 -21.56 -20.69
CA ALA A 289 33.02 -20.70 -20.12
C ALA A 289 34.23 -21.50 -19.60
N PRO A 290 35.47 -20.98 -19.71
CA PRO A 290 36.66 -21.68 -19.22
C PRO A 290 36.72 -21.76 -17.68
N GLN A 291 36.00 -20.87 -16.98
CA GLN A 291 35.93 -20.87 -15.52
C GLN A 291 35.18 -22.10 -15.00
N GLN A 292 35.58 -22.59 -13.82
CA GLN A 292 34.94 -23.75 -13.20
C GLN A 292 33.49 -23.43 -12.78
N PHE A 293 32.53 -24.14 -13.37
CA PHE A 293 31.10 -23.95 -13.09
C PHE A 293 30.74 -24.08 -11.60
N SER A 294 31.44 -24.92 -10.83
CA SER A 294 31.18 -25.13 -9.41
C SER A 294 31.23 -23.84 -8.57
N LYS A 295 32.06 -22.85 -8.98
CA LYS A 295 32.14 -21.54 -8.32
C LYS A 295 30.88 -20.70 -8.49
N PHE A 296 30.11 -20.94 -9.55
CA PHE A 296 28.93 -20.17 -9.94
C PHE A 296 27.62 -20.95 -9.77
N ALA A 297 27.71 -22.24 -9.47
CA ALA A 297 26.57 -23.15 -9.41
C ALA A 297 25.44 -22.66 -8.49
N ASN A 298 25.79 -22.02 -7.37
CA ASN A 298 24.84 -21.51 -6.38
C ASN A 298 24.35 -20.09 -6.66
N GLN A 299 24.93 -19.40 -7.66
CA GLN A 299 24.47 -18.08 -8.05
C GLN A 299 23.04 -18.16 -8.59
N LYS A 300 22.24 -17.16 -8.25
CA LYS A 300 20.83 -17.09 -8.64
C LYS A 300 20.68 -16.10 -9.77
N ILE A 301 19.96 -16.51 -10.81
CA ILE A 301 19.54 -15.61 -11.88
C ILE A 301 18.02 -15.55 -11.90
N THR A 302 17.49 -14.39 -12.25
CA THR A 302 16.04 -14.20 -12.36
C THR A 302 15.63 -14.26 -13.82
N LEU A 303 14.62 -15.06 -14.11
CA LEU A 303 14.03 -15.23 -15.43
C LEU A 303 12.67 -14.53 -15.46
N GLY A 304 12.32 -13.90 -16.58
CA GLY A 304 10.99 -13.31 -16.79
C GLY A 304 10.49 -13.55 -18.20
N LEU A 305 9.23 -13.98 -18.34
CA LEU A 305 8.52 -14.14 -19.59
C LEU A 305 7.84 -12.82 -19.97
N GLU A 306 8.39 -12.15 -20.96
CA GLU A 306 7.98 -10.83 -21.42
C GLU A 306 6.69 -10.89 -22.28
N LYS A 307 6.10 -9.71 -22.55
CA LYS A 307 4.87 -9.60 -23.37
C LYS A 307 5.04 -10.11 -24.80
N ASP A 308 6.24 -10.02 -25.35
CA ASP A 308 6.60 -10.54 -26.67
C ASP A 308 6.91 -12.05 -26.66
N GLN A 309 6.59 -12.73 -25.55
CA GLN A 309 6.80 -14.16 -25.32
C GLN A 309 8.27 -14.59 -25.28
N LYS A 310 9.21 -13.66 -25.09
CA LYS A 310 10.63 -13.96 -24.91
C LYS A 310 10.99 -14.05 -23.44
N ILE A 311 11.99 -14.87 -23.13
CA ILE A 311 12.55 -14.94 -21.79
C ILE A 311 13.66 -13.92 -21.66
N LYS A 312 13.50 -12.98 -20.74
CA LYS A 312 14.54 -12.05 -20.32
C LYS A 312 15.26 -12.61 -19.10
N VAL A 313 16.58 -12.48 -19.10
CA VAL A 313 17.46 -12.92 -18.01
C VAL A 313 17.94 -11.68 -17.27
N TYR A 314 17.78 -11.69 -15.95
CA TYR A 314 18.23 -10.67 -15.05
C TYR A 314 19.38 -11.26 -14.21
N ILE A 315 20.57 -10.72 -14.44
CA ILE A 315 21.81 -11.12 -13.77
C ILE A 315 21.99 -10.26 -12.52
N PRO A 316 22.32 -10.84 -11.35
CA PRO A 316 22.55 -10.05 -10.14
C PRO A 316 23.85 -9.23 -10.24
N ASP A 317 23.93 -8.12 -9.50
CA ASP A 317 25.05 -7.18 -9.57
C ASP A 317 26.39 -7.74 -9.08
N ASP A 318 26.34 -8.81 -8.28
CA ASP A 318 27.52 -9.53 -7.76
C ASP A 318 28.13 -10.50 -8.78
N LEU A 319 27.59 -10.55 -10.01
CA LEU A 319 28.02 -11.46 -11.04
C LEU A 319 28.19 -10.75 -12.38
N TRP A 320 29.40 -10.81 -12.93
CA TRP A 320 29.72 -10.27 -14.25
C TRP A 320 29.76 -11.41 -15.26
N ILE A 321 28.89 -11.35 -16.27
CA ILE A 321 28.74 -12.42 -17.27
C ILE A 321 28.88 -11.85 -18.68
N GLU A 322 29.66 -12.53 -19.50
CA GLU A 322 29.58 -12.43 -20.96
C GLU A 322 28.74 -13.60 -21.48
N ALA A 323 27.59 -13.29 -22.07
CA ALA A 323 26.66 -14.32 -22.54
C ALA A 323 25.86 -13.86 -23.76
N THR A 324 25.27 -14.84 -24.44
CA THR A 324 24.27 -14.63 -25.48
C THR A 324 23.02 -15.46 -25.21
N THR A 325 21.89 -14.99 -25.72
CA THR A 325 20.62 -15.71 -25.66
C THR A 325 20.24 -16.15 -27.06
N GLN A 326 20.03 -17.46 -27.24
CA GLN A 326 19.50 -18.04 -28.47
C GLN A 326 18.11 -18.59 -28.21
N GLN A 327 17.15 -18.25 -29.08
CA GLN A 327 15.78 -18.70 -28.94
C GLN A 327 15.38 -19.55 -30.14
N GLN A 328 14.90 -20.76 -29.88
CA GLN A 328 14.40 -21.70 -30.88
C GLN A 328 13.06 -22.26 -30.40
N ASN A 329 11.97 -21.92 -31.10
CA ASN A 329 10.60 -22.36 -30.78
C ASN A 329 10.18 -22.06 -29.32
N LYS A 330 10.04 -23.11 -28.51
CA LYS A 330 9.69 -23.04 -27.10
C LYS A 330 10.91 -23.02 -26.17
N LEU A 331 12.12 -23.23 -26.67
CA LEU A 331 13.35 -23.30 -25.89
C LEU A 331 14.18 -22.02 -26.03
N THR A 332 14.61 -21.48 -24.90
CA THR A 332 15.60 -20.40 -24.80
C THR A 332 16.88 -20.96 -24.20
N GLN A 333 17.99 -20.81 -24.91
CA GLN A 333 19.32 -21.17 -24.43
C GLN A 333 20.09 -19.91 -24.05
N PHE A 334 20.56 -19.86 -22.81
CA PHE A 334 21.46 -18.81 -22.33
C PHE A 334 22.87 -19.37 -22.25
N ILE A 335 23.72 -18.94 -23.18
CA ILE A 335 25.07 -19.47 -23.38
C ILE A 335 26.06 -18.50 -22.73
N ILE A 336 26.75 -18.95 -21.69
CA ILE A 336 27.74 -18.16 -20.96
C ILE A 336 29.13 -18.49 -21.49
N TYR A 337 29.85 -17.45 -21.94
CA TYR A 337 31.23 -17.55 -22.46
C TYR A 337 32.28 -17.21 -21.40
N ASN A 338 31.96 -16.30 -20.49
CA ASN A 338 32.85 -15.93 -19.39
C ASN A 338 32.01 -15.48 -18.19
N ALA A 339 32.50 -15.75 -16.97
CA ALA A 339 31.85 -15.35 -15.74
C ALA A 339 32.87 -14.99 -14.67
N ILE A 340 32.62 -13.92 -13.91
CA ILE A 340 33.47 -13.41 -12.85
C ILE A 340 32.59 -12.98 -11.68
N ASN A 341 32.91 -13.38 -10.45
CA ASN A 341 32.25 -12.80 -9.28
C ASN A 341 32.71 -11.34 -9.15
N ALA A 342 31.77 -10.40 -8.99
CA ALA A 342 32.08 -8.97 -8.96
C ALA A 342 33.11 -8.64 -7.85
N GLU A 343 33.06 -9.35 -6.72
CA GLU A 343 34.03 -9.18 -5.63
C GLU A 343 35.48 -9.41 -6.06
N ASP A 344 35.74 -10.39 -6.95
CA ASP A 344 37.08 -10.75 -7.43
C ASP A 344 37.66 -9.70 -8.37
N THR A 345 36.79 -8.84 -8.94
CA THR A 345 37.22 -7.76 -9.84
C THR A 345 37.96 -6.67 -9.07
N THR A 346 37.67 -6.47 -7.79
CA THR A 346 38.28 -5.39 -6.97
C THR A 346 39.31 -5.88 -5.95
N GLN A 347 39.99 -6.99 -6.24
CA GLN A 347 41.00 -7.58 -5.35
C GLN A 347 42.45 -7.32 -5.77
N LEU A 348 42.76 -6.12 -6.30
CA LEU A 348 44.16 -5.70 -6.44
C LEU A 348 44.76 -5.43 -5.06
N GLY A 349 45.68 -6.29 -4.62
CA GLY A 349 46.37 -6.18 -3.34
C GLY A 349 47.84 -5.76 -3.47
N SER A 350 48.43 -5.51 -2.30
CA SER A 350 49.88 -5.39 -2.06
C SER A 350 50.63 -4.54 -3.07
N ALA A 351 50.58 -3.23 -2.87
CA ALA A 351 51.34 -2.29 -3.66
C ALA A 351 52.77 -2.16 -3.11
N LYS A 352 53.74 -2.80 -3.77
CA LYS A 352 55.16 -2.71 -3.40
C LYS A 352 55.85 -1.66 -4.25
N LEU A 353 56.51 -0.71 -3.59
CA LEU A 353 57.41 0.23 -4.24
C LEU A 353 58.79 -0.41 -4.42
N SER A 354 59.41 -0.22 -5.59
CA SER A 354 60.77 -0.71 -5.87
C SER A 354 61.46 0.18 -6.90
N GLY A 355 62.78 0.12 -6.95
CA GLY A 355 63.59 0.96 -7.82
C GLY A 355 63.73 2.39 -7.29
N SER A 356 64.44 3.24 -8.04
CA SER A 356 64.69 4.63 -7.64
C SER A 356 64.70 5.55 -8.87
N LYS A 357 64.41 6.84 -8.65
CA LYS A 357 64.39 7.88 -9.70
C LYS A 357 63.53 7.44 -10.90
N SER A 358 64.09 7.45 -12.11
CA SER A 358 63.44 7.04 -13.35
C SER A 358 63.01 5.57 -13.39
N ASN A 359 63.59 4.74 -12.54
CA ASN A 359 63.30 3.31 -12.44
C ASN A 359 62.30 2.99 -11.31
N LEU A 360 61.72 4.02 -10.67
CA LEU A 360 60.71 3.83 -9.63
C LEU A 360 59.47 3.15 -10.22
N GLN A 361 59.03 2.06 -9.60
CA GLN A 361 57.87 1.31 -10.05
C GLN A 361 57.02 0.83 -8.87
N VAL A 362 55.71 0.75 -9.09
CA VAL A 362 54.77 0.10 -8.17
C VAL A 362 54.33 -1.22 -8.78
N THR A 363 54.44 -2.28 -7.98
CA THR A 363 53.88 -3.59 -8.31
C THR A 363 52.54 -3.74 -7.62
N LEU A 364 51.49 -4.15 -8.34
CA LEU A 364 50.19 -4.56 -7.79
C LEU A 364 49.95 -6.03 -8.09
N ILE A 365 49.37 -6.78 -7.15
CA ILE A 365 49.04 -8.20 -7.33
C ILE A 365 47.52 -8.36 -7.32
N ASP A 366 46.96 -8.88 -8.41
CA ASP A 366 45.56 -9.26 -8.49
C ASP A 366 45.32 -10.57 -7.74
N LYS A 367 44.75 -10.45 -6.53
CA LYS A 367 44.43 -11.60 -5.69
C LYS A 367 43.21 -12.36 -6.22
N GLY A 368 42.33 -11.69 -6.96
CA GLY A 368 41.18 -12.31 -7.62
C GLY A 368 41.57 -13.18 -8.82
N GLN A 369 42.80 -13.01 -9.35
CA GLN A 369 43.31 -13.75 -10.52
C GLN A 369 42.40 -13.62 -11.76
N GLN A 370 41.85 -12.43 -11.99
CA GLN A 370 40.92 -12.15 -13.10
C GLN A 370 41.52 -11.20 -14.15
N SER A 371 42.77 -10.75 -13.95
CA SER A 371 43.42 -9.74 -14.81
C SER A 371 43.58 -10.16 -16.27
N ASP A 372 43.65 -11.48 -16.54
CA ASP A 372 43.72 -11.99 -17.92
C ASP A 372 42.39 -11.82 -18.69
N LEU A 373 41.28 -11.63 -17.98
CA LEU A 373 39.94 -11.44 -18.55
C LEU A 373 39.45 -9.99 -18.47
N ILE A 374 39.97 -9.22 -17.51
CA ILE A 374 39.49 -7.88 -17.18
C ILE A 374 40.42 -6.81 -17.74
N ALA A 375 39.88 -5.93 -18.58
CA ALA A 375 40.59 -4.72 -19.00
C ALA A 375 40.76 -3.77 -17.80
N THR A 376 41.98 -3.31 -17.55
CA THR A 376 42.31 -2.47 -16.39
C THR A 376 43.02 -1.20 -16.83
N LYS A 377 42.46 -0.04 -16.46
CA LYS A 377 43.07 1.28 -16.68
C LYS A 377 43.44 1.91 -15.35
N PHE A 378 44.62 2.54 -15.29
CA PHE A 378 45.12 3.15 -14.05
C PHE A 378 45.14 4.67 -14.13
N LYS A 379 44.72 5.32 -13.04
CA LYS A 379 45.02 6.73 -12.75
C LYS A 379 45.82 6.83 -11.47
N ILE A 380 46.59 7.89 -11.32
CA ILE A 380 47.49 8.07 -10.19
C ILE A 380 47.39 9.49 -9.65
N ILE A 381 47.46 9.61 -8.32
CA ILE A 381 47.81 10.84 -7.62
C ILE A 381 49.11 10.55 -6.87
N TYR A 382 50.18 11.23 -7.26
CA TYR A 382 51.50 11.11 -6.64
C TYR A 382 51.79 12.36 -5.79
N ARG A 383 52.05 12.14 -4.51
CA ARG A 383 52.34 13.20 -3.54
C ARG A 383 53.63 12.92 -2.79
N THR A 384 54.31 13.99 -2.40
CA THR A 384 55.58 13.92 -1.67
C THR A 384 55.53 14.76 -0.40
N THR A 385 56.33 14.39 0.60
CA THR A 385 56.58 15.17 1.81
C THR A 385 58.06 15.12 2.17
N ARG A 386 58.54 16.20 2.79
CA ARG A 386 59.88 16.28 3.40
C ARG A 386 59.86 15.90 4.89
N SER A 387 58.69 15.80 5.49
CA SER A 387 58.52 15.33 6.85
C SER A 387 58.83 13.84 6.95
N ASP A 388 59.50 13.42 8.03
CA ASP A 388 59.82 12.02 8.25
C ASP A 388 58.56 11.22 8.59
N ALA A 389 58.09 10.42 7.62
CA ALA A 389 56.91 9.58 7.74
C ALA A 389 57.17 8.21 8.39
N ARG A 390 58.40 7.91 8.84
CA ARG A 390 58.75 6.61 9.48
C ARG A 390 58.16 6.43 10.87
N PHE A 391 58.02 7.53 11.63
CA PHE A 391 57.76 7.48 13.07
C PHE A 391 56.52 8.27 13.51
N ARG A 392 55.83 8.95 12.59
CA ARG A 392 54.58 9.68 12.86
C ARG A 392 53.68 9.73 11.63
N SER A 393 52.37 9.92 11.86
CA SER A 393 51.45 10.25 10.77
C SER A 393 51.77 11.66 10.25
N VAL A 394 51.92 11.77 8.93
CA VAL A 394 52.30 13.00 8.24
C VAL A 394 51.15 13.44 7.35
N SER A 395 50.83 14.74 7.36
CA SER A 395 49.71 15.33 6.60
C SER A 395 50.11 16.39 5.58
N ASP A 396 51.36 16.84 5.56
CA ASP A 396 51.90 17.91 4.70
C ASP A 396 52.29 17.43 3.29
N TYR A 397 51.55 16.46 2.74
CA TYR A 397 51.80 15.93 1.40
C TYR A 397 51.42 16.96 0.32
N ILE A 398 52.34 17.20 -0.63
CA ILE A 398 52.10 18.07 -1.79
C ILE A 398 51.94 17.20 -3.03
N THR A 399 50.82 17.35 -3.75
CA THR A 399 50.61 16.70 -5.05
C THR A 399 51.63 17.19 -6.06
N ARG A 400 52.35 16.25 -6.68
CA ARG A 400 53.31 16.53 -7.75
C ARG A 400 52.80 16.08 -9.12
N TYR A 401 51.91 15.11 -9.15
CA TYR A 401 51.29 14.62 -10.37
C TYR A 401 49.91 14.03 -10.09
N GLU A 402 48.98 14.28 -11.01
CA GLU A 402 47.66 13.68 -11.05
C GLU A 402 47.27 13.47 -12.52
N GLY A 403 46.91 12.24 -12.88
CA GLY A 403 46.59 11.94 -14.27
C GLY A 403 46.39 10.45 -14.55
N GLU A 404 46.09 10.14 -15.81
CA GLU A 404 46.07 8.77 -16.31
C GLU A 404 47.51 8.24 -16.42
N ILE A 405 47.67 6.93 -16.24
CA ILE A 405 48.93 6.24 -16.49
C ILE A 405 48.88 5.70 -17.92
N PRO A 406 49.80 6.13 -18.81
CA PRO A 406 49.89 5.59 -20.16
C PRO A 406 50.04 4.06 -20.17
N GLU A 407 49.39 3.38 -21.12
CA GLU A 407 49.35 1.91 -21.18
C GLU A 407 50.75 1.30 -21.36
N GLU A 408 51.67 1.99 -22.05
CA GLU A 408 53.06 1.59 -22.24
C GLU A 408 53.89 1.55 -20.94
N LEU A 409 53.42 2.22 -19.88
CA LEU A 409 54.06 2.21 -18.57
C LEU A 409 53.54 1.10 -17.66
N VAL A 410 52.59 0.29 -18.13
CA VAL A 410 51.94 -0.78 -17.40
C VAL A 410 52.24 -2.12 -18.07
N THR A 411 52.87 -3.04 -17.35
CA THR A 411 53.07 -4.41 -17.84
C THR A 411 52.30 -5.38 -16.96
N LEU A 412 51.51 -6.26 -17.57
CA LEU A 412 50.84 -7.37 -16.90
C LEU A 412 51.60 -8.67 -17.16
N ASP A 413 52.02 -9.33 -16.08
CA ASP A 413 52.54 -10.70 -16.11
C ASP A 413 51.65 -11.56 -15.21
N LYS A 414 50.79 -12.39 -15.83
CA LYS A 414 49.75 -13.17 -15.16
C LYS A 414 48.84 -12.30 -14.27
N ASN A 415 49.02 -12.36 -12.96
CA ASN A 415 48.25 -11.59 -11.99
C ASN A 415 49.03 -10.41 -11.40
N LYS A 416 50.16 -10.03 -11.98
CA LYS A 416 51.03 -8.97 -11.45
C LYS A 416 51.12 -7.80 -12.43
N PHE A 417 50.63 -6.63 -12.01
CA PHE A 417 50.86 -5.38 -12.71
C PHE A 417 52.17 -4.75 -12.22
N THR A 418 53.01 -4.30 -13.14
CA THR A 418 54.16 -3.43 -12.84
C THR A 418 53.95 -2.10 -13.52
N ILE A 419 53.93 -1.03 -12.73
CA ILE A 419 53.61 0.34 -13.15
C ILE A 419 54.86 1.20 -12.99
N LYS A 420 55.41 1.71 -14.10
CA LYS A 420 56.65 2.49 -14.15
C LYS A 420 56.41 3.97 -13.81
N ILE A 421 56.18 4.26 -12.53
CA ILE A 421 55.87 5.62 -12.04
C ILE A 421 57.01 6.61 -12.27
N GLY A 422 58.27 6.17 -12.21
CA GLY A 422 59.45 7.02 -12.43
C GLY A 422 59.55 7.60 -13.85
N GLN A 423 58.75 7.09 -14.79
CA GLN A 423 58.70 7.54 -16.19
C GLN A 423 57.53 8.49 -16.46
N LEU A 424 56.69 8.78 -15.46
CA LEU A 424 55.67 9.81 -15.54
C LEU A 424 56.31 11.20 -15.60
N PRO A 425 55.62 12.22 -16.16
CA PRO A 425 56.14 13.58 -16.29
C PRO A 425 56.15 14.33 -14.94
N ILE A 426 56.94 13.82 -14.00
CA ILE A 426 57.17 14.36 -12.65
C ILE A 426 58.60 14.89 -12.58
N LYS A 427 58.82 16.02 -11.88
CA LYS A 427 60.16 16.62 -11.78
C LYS A 427 61.12 15.63 -11.11
N PRO A 428 62.37 15.47 -11.60
CA PRO A 428 63.34 14.53 -11.02
C PRO A 428 63.62 14.73 -9.52
N ASN A 429 63.51 15.98 -9.04
CA ASN A 429 63.68 16.32 -7.62
C ASN A 429 62.61 15.70 -6.72
N ASP A 430 61.44 15.36 -7.26
CA ASP A 430 60.35 14.72 -6.50
C ASP A 430 60.53 13.20 -6.38
N PHE A 431 61.59 12.62 -6.97
CA PHE A 431 62.00 11.22 -6.79
C PHE A 431 63.29 11.05 -5.95
N GLN A 432 63.71 12.10 -5.23
CA GLN A 432 64.93 12.05 -4.41
C GLN A 432 64.79 11.07 -3.24
N LEU A 433 65.89 10.38 -2.93
CA LEU A 433 65.99 9.48 -1.79
C LEU A 433 65.72 10.25 -0.49
N GLY A 434 65.04 9.61 0.46
CA GLY A 434 64.65 10.19 1.75
C GLY A 434 63.31 10.92 1.74
N LEU A 435 62.71 11.19 0.57
CA LEU A 435 61.37 11.77 0.51
C LEU A 435 60.29 10.75 0.91
N GLY A 436 59.33 11.18 1.73
CA GLY A 436 58.10 10.44 1.97
C GLY A 436 57.16 10.57 0.78
N VAL A 437 56.53 9.48 0.36
CA VAL A 437 55.63 9.44 -0.79
C VAL A 437 54.27 8.88 -0.39
N GLU A 438 53.20 9.50 -0.90
CA GLU A 438 51.84 8.97 -0.89
C GLU A 438 51.42 8.79 -2.36
N ILE A 439 51.18 7.54 -2.75
CA ILE A 439 50.77 7.17 -4.10
C ILE A 439 49.36 6.60 -4.01
N LYS A 440 48.37 7.32 -4.55
CA LYS A 440 47.02 6.80 -4.72
C LYS A 440 46.83 6.35 -6.14
N ILE A 441 46.53 5.07 -6.33
CA ILE A 441 46.26 4.45 -7.62
C ILE A 441 44.77 4.14 -7.69
N PHE A 442 44.14 4.60 -8.75
CA PHE A 442 42.76 4.29 -9.10
C PHE A 442 42.79 3.29 -10.25
N ALA A 443 42.33 2.07 -9.99
CA ALA A 443 42.16 1.06 -11.02
C ALA A 443 40.69 1.06 -11.47
N LEU A 444 40.44 1.39 -12.73
CA LEU A 444 39.15 1.17 -13.39
C LEU A 444 39.22 -0.16 -14.13
N ARG A 445 38.38 -1.10 -13.70
CA ARG A 445 38.35 -2.47 -14.20
C ARG A 445 37.04 -2.72 -14.91
N SER A 446 37.08 -3.23 -16.14
CA SER A 446 35.89 -3.41 -16.98
C SER A 446 35.91 -4.73 -17.73
N PHE A 447 34.74 -5.34 -17.88
CA PHE A 447 34.55 -6.61 -18.58
C PHE A 447 33.08 -6.73 -19.03
N ALA A 448 32.83 -7.12 -20.27
CA ALA A 448 31.49 -7.38 -20.83
C ALA A 448 30.42 -6.30 -20.53
N GLY A 449 30.81 -5.02 -20.53
CA GLY A 449 29.92 -3.88 -20.21
C GLY A 449 29.81 -3.53 -18.72
N TYR A 450 30.32 -4.39 -17.84
CA TYR A 450 30.45 -4.11 -16.40
C TYR A 450 31.70 -3.29 -16.11
N SER A 451 31.66 -2.51 -15.02
CA SER A 451 32.84 -1.78 -14.54
C SER A 451 32.84 -1.62 -13.02
N ALA A 452 34.05 -1.59 -12.44
CA ALA A 452 34.28 -1.34 -11.03
C ALA A 452 35.53 -0.48 -10.86
N LYS A 453 35.57 0.30 -9.78
CA LYS A 453 36.70 1.15 -9.42
C LYS A 453 37.28 0.71 -8.09
N GLN A 454 38.59 0.51 -8.06
CA GLN A 454 39.33 0.23 -6.84
C GLN A 454 40.37 1.33 -6.57
N VAL A 455 40.54 1.70 -5.30
CA VAL A 455 41.55 2.68 -4.86
C VAL A 455 42.58 2.00 -3.98
N ILE A 456 43.85 2.17 -4.31
CA ILE A 456 44.98 1.60 -3.59
C ILE A 456 45.86 2.75 -3.15
N THR A 457 46.24 2.79 -1.88
CA THR A 457 47.12 3.84 -1.34
C THR A 457 48.42 3.21 -0.84
N VAL A 458 49.54 3.70 -1.34
CA VAL A 458 50.90 3.36 -0.89
C VAL A 458 51.47 4.53 -0.13
N LYS A 459 52.00 4.29 1.05
CA LYS A 459 52.83 5.25 1.78
C LYS A 459 54.16 4.60 2.06
N ASP A 460 55.24 5.23 1.63
CA ASP A 460 56.59 4.74 1.85
C ASP A 460 57.59 5.90 1.86
N ILE A 461 58.86 5.59 2.13
CA ILE A 461 59.99 6.50 1.92
C ILE A 461 60.83 5.96 0.78
N LEU A 462 61.25 6.85 -0.13
CA LEU A 462 62.16 6.49 -1.21
C LEU A 462 63.54 6.14 -0.63
N ARG A 463 63.87 4.84 -0.58
CA ARG A 463 65.15 4.32 -0.09
C ARG A 463 66.03 3.88 -1.27
N PRO A 464 67.36 3.80 -1.08
CA PRO A 464 68.17 2.97 -1.98
C PRO A 464 67.66 1.53 -1.82
N PHE A 465 67.05 1.00 -2.88
CA PHE A 465 66.49 -0.36 -2.93
C PHE A 465 67.45 -1.34 -3.57
#